data_AF-A0A970DGH6-F1
#
_entry.id   AF-A0A970DGH6-F1
#
_cell.length_a   1.000
_cell.length_b   1.000
_cell.length_c   1.000
_cell.angle_alpha   90.00
_cell.angle_beta   90.00
_cell.angle_gamma   90.00
#
_symmetry.space_group_name_H-M   'P 1'
#
loop_
_entity.id
_entity.type
_entity.pdbx_description
1 polymer ?
#
loop_
_entity_poly.entity_id
_entity_poly.type
_entity_poly.pdbx_seq_one_letter_code
_entity_poly.pdbx_strand_id
1 'polypeptide(L)'
;MKGLKMEPEKDVSRIRSFEPIVDKNSRILILGSIPGEESLRLQQYYAHPRNLFWHLIYNIFGCEPQDDYNSRISFLKEKGIALWDVYKSCTREGSLDSNIRNEELNDVAGLLESYPNIKAVFCNGGESERKFRTRILNNVNRPIPYKRLYSTSPANASVPFQKKYENWLQVRNAIENRILYKYVFDTCIGIIRVYSNGSGITRVVLPGSDDMPDNSYTVFSKDELAEEAGEQIIEYFSGTRKRFSVPVKIEGTEFEKKIFTILKEIPYGTTVSYGKLAEMAGRNGAARAVGRAVRKNPVPILVPCHRVVASSGKTIGFMGVRGNPLQNKLLQLEKGYA
;
A
#
# COMPACT_ATOMS: atom_id res chain seq x y z
N MET A 1 -8.62 7.10 -64.43
CA MET A 1 -9.44 7.29 -63.21
C MET A 1 -9.69 5.92 -62.58
N LYS A 2 -8.89 5.52 -61.59
CA LYS A 2 -9.17 4.32 -60.77
C LYS A 2 -10.14 4.76 -59.68
N GLY A 3 -11.35 4.20 -59.69
CA GLY A 3 -12.37 4.49 -58.68
C GLY A 3 -11.86 4.10 -57.29
N LEU A 4 -11.80 5.09 -56.40
CA LEU A 4 -11.73 4.86 -54.97
C LEU A 4 -13.00 4.11 -54.56
N LYS A 5 -12.87 2.80 -54.33
CA LYS A 5 -13.86 2.07 -53.52
C LYS A 5 -13.70 2.61 -52.10
N MET A 6 -14.60 3.50 -51.70
CA MET A 6 -14.85 3.74 -50.28
C MET A 6 -15.40 2.42 -49.71
N GLU A 7 -14.60 1.76 -48.88
CA GLU A 7 -15.13 0.72 -48.00
C GLU A 7 -16.16 1.37 -47.06
N PRO A 8 -17.32 0.73 -46.82
CA PRO A 8 -18.30 1.26 -45.88
C PRO A 8 -17.66 1.35 -44.49
N GLU A 9 -17.71 2.53 -43.86
CA GLU A 9 -17.37 2.68 -42.45
C GLU A 9 -18.19 1.66 -41.65
N LYS A 10 -17.51 0.71 -40.98
CA LYS A 10 -18.17 -0.15 -40.01
C LYS A 10 -18.78 0.76 -38.96
N ASP A 11 -20.11 0.76 -38.86
CA ASP A 11 -20.84 1.48 -37.83
C ASP A 11 -20.52 0.85 -36.46
N VAL A 12 -19.48 1.35 -35.79
CA VAL A 12 -19.05 0.84 -34.49
C VAL A 12 -20.06 1.33 -33.45
N SER A 13 -21.04 0.47 -33.15
CA SER A 13 -22.10 0.76 -32.18
C SER A 13 -21.53 1.22 -30.83
N ARG A 14 -22.14 2.25 -30.23
CA ARG A 14 -21.74 2.77 -28.93
C ARG A 14 -22.11 1.77 -27.83
N ILE A 15 -21.10 1.30 -27.10
CA ILE A 15 -21.27 0.40 -25.95
C ILE A 15 -21.42 1.21 -24.65
N ARG A 16 -22.15 0.65 -23.68
CA ARG A 16 -22.38 1.24 -22.35
C ARG A 16 -21.99 0.25 -21.27
N SER A 17 -21.38 0.76 -20.19
CA SER A 17 -21.11 -0.01 -18.97
C SER A 17 -22.40 -0.26 -18.19
N PHE A 18 -22.32 -1.14 -17.20
CA PHE A 18 -23.40 -1.45 -16.27
C PHE A 18 -23.45 -0.45 -15.11
N GLU A 19 -24.53 -0.53 -14.34
CA GLU A 19 -24.62 0.16 -13.05
C GLU A 19 -23.61 -0.44 -12.03
N PRO A 20 -23.12 0.35 -11.06
CA PRO A 20 -22.17 -0.12 -10.08
C PRO A 20 -22.79 -1.21 -9.19
N ILE A 21 -22.05 -2.30 -8.98
CA ILE A 21 -22.33 -3.24 -7.91
C ILE A 21 -21.75 -2.65 -6.63
N VAL A 22 -22.61 -2.11 -5.76
CA VAL A 22 -22.21 -1.43 -4.52
C VAL A 22 -23.32 -1.54 -3.47
N ASP A 23 -22.95 -1.40 -2.21
CA ASP A 23 -23.88 -1.19 -1.10
C ASP A 23 -23.19 -0.43 0.05
N LYS A 24 -23.94 -0.18 1.14
CA LYS A 24 -23.43 0.52 2.34
C LYS A 24 -22.28 -0.20 3.05
N ASN A 25 -22.09 -1.50 2.83
CA ASN A 25 -21.03 -2.31 3.43
C ASN A 25 -19.77 -2.35 2.57
N SER A 26 -19.79 -1.73 1.39
CA SER A 26 -18.65 -1.68 0.49
C SER A 26 -17.49 -0.89 1.11
N ARG A 27 -16.31 -1.53 1.14
CA ARG A 27 -15.08 -1.03 1.78
C ARG A 27 -13.95 -0.77 0.80
N ILE A 28 -13.98 -1.42 -0.34
CA ILE A 28 -13.08 -1.16 -1.47
C ILE A 28 -13.88 -1.12 -2.76
N LEU A 29 -13.36 -0.44 -3.77
CA LEU A 29 -13.92 -0.40 -5.11
C LEU A 29 -12.94 -1.00 -6.10
N ILE A 30 -13.38 -1.97 -6.90
CA ILE A 30 -12.64 -2.47 -8.05
C ILE A 30 -13.15 -1.78 -9.32
N LEU A 31 -12.23 -1.24 -10.12
CA LEU A 31 -12.52 -0.56 -11.39
C LEU A 31 -11.97 -1.34 -12.58
N GLY A 32 -12.87 -1.81 -13.45
CA GLY A 32 -12.58 -2.23 -14.82
C GLY A 32 -12.43 -1.05 -15.77
N SER A 33 -12.09 -1.34 -17.03
CA SER A 33 -12.10 -0.36 -18.12
C SER A 33 -13.53 -0.14 -18.62
N ILE A 34 -14.03 -1.10 -19.42
CA ILE A 34 -15.41 -1.22 -19.88
C ILE A 34 -15.71 -2.70 -20.18
N PRO A 35 -16.95 -3.21 -20.01
CA PRO A 35 -17.24 -4.62 -20.18
C PRO A 35 -16.90 -5.14 -21.59
N GLY A 36 -16.43 -6.38 -21.69
CA GLY A 36 -16.16 -7.04 -22.96
C GLY A 36 -17.44 -7.42 -23.71
N GLU A 37 -17.32 -7.87 -24.97
CA GLU A 37 -18.48 -8.26 -25.79
C GLU A 37 -19.36 -9.31 -25.11
N GLU A 38 -18.76 -10.37 -24.58
CA GLU A 38 -19.51 -11.44 -23.91
C GLU A 38 -20.18 -10.96 -22.62
N SER A 39 -19.53 -10.05 -21.89
CA SER A 39 -20.13 -9.39 -20.74
C SER A 39 -21.38 -8.60 -21.13
N LEU A 40 -21.30 -7.80 -22.19
CA LEU A 40 -22.41 -7.00 -22.70
C LEU A 40 -23.54 -7.91 -23.23
N ARG A 41 -23.22 -8.99 -23.94
CA ARG A 41 -24.20 -9.94 -24.45
C ARG A 41 -25.01 -10.61 -23.33
N LEU A 42 -24.34 -11.00 -22.24
CA LEU A 42 -24.96 -11.67 -21.10
C LEU A 42 -25.47 -10.72 -20.01
N GLN A 43 -25.19 -9.41 -20.12
CA GLN A 43 -25.44 -8.41 -19.08
C GLN A 43 -24.78 -8.79 -17.74
N GLN A 44 -23.54 -9.29 -17.80
CA GLN A 44 -22.79 -9.77 -16.64
C GLN A 44 -21.34 -9.30 -16.67
N TYR A 45 -20.87 -8.77 -15.54
CA TYR A 45 -19.45 -8.47 -15.36
C TYR A 45 -18.56 -9.70 -15.57
N TYR A 46 -17.52 -9.53 -16.38
CA TYR A 46 -16.50 -10.55 -16.66
C TYR A 46 -17.04 -11.92 -17.10
N ALA A 47 -18.08 -11.95 -17.94
CA ALA A 47 -18.78 -13.18 -18.34
C ALA A 47 -17.97 -14.10 -19.26
N HIS A 48 -16.95 -13.57 -19.96
CA HIS A 48 -16.12 -14.37 -20.85
C HIS A 48 -15.43 -15.53 -20.09
N PRO A 49 -15.55 -16.81 -20.52
CA PRO A 49 -15.07 -17.97 -19.75
C PRO A 49 -13.57 -17.96 -19.42
N ARG A 50 -12.75 -17.34 -20.28
CA ARG A 50 -11.31 -17.18 -20.04
C ARG A 50 -10.95 -15.97 -19.16
N ASN A 51 -11.92 -15.16 -18.73
CA ASN A 51 -11.64 -14.03 -17.84
C ASN A 51 -11.44 -14.54 -16.42
N LEU A 52 -10.32 -14.17 -15.80
CA LEU A 52 -9.91 -14.72 -14.52
C LEU A 52 -10.51 -13.97 -13.32
N PHE A 53 -11.36 -12.95 -13.51
CA PHE A 53 -11.85 -12.12 -12.41
C PHE A 53 -12.54 -12.94 -11.32
N TRP A 54 -13.53 -13.75 -11.71
CA TRP A 54 -14.28 -14.56 -10.76
C TRP A 54 -13.38 -15.61 -10.09
N HIS A 55 -12.50 -16.26 -10.84
CA HIS A 55 -11.52 -17.18 -10.24
C HIS A 55 -10.62 -16.47 -9.21
N LEU A 56 -10.00 -15.35 -9.57
CA LEU A 56 -9.08 -14.63 -8.69
C LEU A 56 -9.79 -14.11 -7.43
N ILE A 57 -10.96 -13.46 -7.57
CA ILE A 57 -11.65 -12.85 -6.44
C ILE A 57 -12.13 -13.89 -5.43
N TYR A 58 -12.56 -15.07 -5.87
CA TYR A 58 -12.93 -16.17 -4.98
C TYR A 58 -11.69 -16.84 -4.36
N ASN A 59 -10.66 -17.11 -5.18
CA ASN A 59 -9.46 -17.82 -4.72
C ASN A 59 -8.70 -17.04 -3.65
N ILE A 60 -8.64 -15.70 -3.70
CA ILE A 60 -7.96 -14.94 -2.63
C ILE A 60 -8.63 -15.13 -1.27
N PHE A 61 -9.91 -15.51 -1.22
CA PHE A 61 -10.63 -15.87 0.00
C PHE A 61 -10.70 -17.39 0.24
N GLY A 62 -10.02 -18.20 -0.56
CA GLY A 62 -10.02 -19.66 -0.44
C GLY A 62 -11.34 -20.31 -0.85
N CYS A 63 -12.09 -19.68 -1.75
CA CYS A 63 -13.37 -20.19 -2.26
C CYS A 63 -13.29 -20.48 -3.77
N GLU A 64 -14.26 -21.23 -4.28
CA GLU A 64 -14.46 -21.45 -5.72
C GLU A 64 -15.62 -20.60 -6.25
N PRO A 65 -15.54 -20.10 -7.51
CA PRO A 65 -16.61 -19.31 -8.11
C PRO A 65 -17.94 -20.07 -8.15
N GLN A 66 -19.01 -19.38 -7.78
CA GLN A 66 -20.37 -19.90 -7.95
C GLN A 66 -20.79 -19.86 -9.43
N ASP A 67 -21.69 -20.73 -9.86
CA ASP A 67 -22.16 -20.74 -11.26
C ASP A 67 -23.10 -19.58 -11.58
N ASP A 68 -24.00 -19.29 -10.64
CA ASP A 68 -25.00 -18.22 -10.77
C ASP A 68 -24.40 -16.82 -10.55
N TYR A 69 -24.82 -15.87 -11.40
CA TYR A 69 -24.31 -14.50 -11.38
C TYR A 69 -24.78 -13.70 -10.15
N ASN A 70 -26.01 -13.91 -9.69
CA ASN A 70 -26.51 -13.20 -8.49
C ASN A 70 -25.77 -13.66 -7.23
N SER A 71 -25.39 -14.93 -7.18
CA SER A 71 -24.55 -15.51 -6.14
C SER A 71 -23.14 -14.90 -6.14
N ARG A 72 -22.57 -14.65 -7.33
CA ARG A 72 -21.30 -13.90 -7.49
C ARG A 72 -21.40 -12.46 -7.02
N ILE A 73 -22.48 -11.76 -7.34
CA ILE A 73 -22.75 -10.40 -6.84
C ILE A 73 -22.87 -10.39 -5.31
N SER A 74 -23.62 -11.36 -4.77
CA SER A 74 -23.83 -11.48 -3.32
C SER A 74 -22.53 -11.72 -2.58
N PHE A 75 -21.63 -12.54 -3.16
CA PHE A 75 -20.29 -12.75 -2.63
C PHE A 75 -19.47 -11.44 -2.57
N LEU A 76 -19.48 -10.63 -3.63
CA LEU A 76 -18.79 -9.33 -3.62
C LEU A 76 -19.32 -8.43 -2.51
N LYS A 77 -20.64 -8.31 -2.38
CA LYS A 77 -21.29 -7.51 -1.33
C LYS A 77 -20.96 -8.02 0.07
N GLU A 78 -21.01 -9.33 0.30
CA GLU A 78 -20.64 -9.96 1.58
C GLU A 78 -19.19 -9.64 1.96
N LYS A 79 -18.26 -9.66 1.00
CA LYS A 79 -16.85 -9.32 1.24
C LYS A 79 -16.59 -7.81 1.31
N GLY A 80 -17.61 -6.97 1.14
CA GLY A 80 -17.47 -5.51 1.14
C GLY A 80 -16.73 -4.99 -0.10
N ILE A 81 -16.91 -5.63 -1.25
CA ILE A 81 -16.28 -5.28 -2.52
C ILE A 81 -17.31 -4.64 -3.44
N ALA A 82 -17.09 -3.38 -3.79
CA ALA A 82 -17.79 -2.73 -4.89
C ALA A 82 -17.08 -3.03 -6.22
N LEU A 83 -17.85 -3.10 -7.30
CA LEU A 83 -17.35 -3.31 -8.66
C LEU A 83 -18.01 -2.34 -9.63
N TRP A 84 -17.20 -1.64 -10.43
CA TRP A 84 -17.67 -0.82 -11.53
C TRP A 84 -16.59 -0.66 -12.61
N ASP A 85 -16.82 0.26 -13.55
CA ASP A 85 -15.90 0.59 -14.64
C ASP A 85 -15.59 2.08 -14.67
N VAL A 86 -14.44 2.45 -15.24
CA VAL A 86 -14.10 3.87 -15.44
C VAL A 86 -14.90 4.50 -16.59
N TYR A 87 -15.24 3.74 -17.62
CA TYR A 87 -15.99 4.24 -18.77
C TYR A 87 -17.48 3.96 -18.62
N LYS A 88 -18.29 5.02 -18.75
CA LYS A 88 -19.74 4.93 -18.86
C LYS A 88 -20.17 4.45 -20.23
N SER A 89 -19.57 5.02 -21.29
CA SER A 89 -19.84 4.63 -22.66
C SER A 89 -18.67 4.96 -23.60
N CYS A 90 -18.55 4.23 -24.71
CA CYS A 90 -17.59 4.54 -25.77
C CYS A 90 -17.97 3.84 -27.08
N THR A 91 -17.26 4.13 -28.17
CA THR A 91 -17.25 3.31 -29.38
C THR A 91 -15.99 2.44 -29.37
N ARG A 92 -16.13 1.12 -29.55
CA ARG A 92 -15.00 0.18 -29.55
C ARG A 92 -15.25 -0.96 -30.53
N GLU A 93 -14.34 -1.18 -31.47
CA GLU A 93 -14.32 -2.40 -32.27
C GLU A 93 -13.57 -3.50 -31.50
N GLY A 94 -14.21 -4.66 -31.32
CA GLY A 94 -13.64 -5.73 -30.51
C GLY A 94 -13.72 -5.47 -29.01
N SER A 95 -12.91 -6.22 -28.26
CA SER A 95 -12.83 -6.12 -26.79
C SER A 95 -11.54 -5.48 -26.26
N LEU A 96 -10.66 -4.97 -27.13
CA LEU A 96 -9.37 -4.40 -26.72
C LEU A 96 -9.47 -2.91 -26.34
N ASP A 97 -8.86 -2.54 -25.21
CA ASP A 97 -8.86 -1.16 -24.71
C ASP A 97 -8.21 -0.16 -25.69
N SER A 98 -7.25 -0.60 -26.52
CA SER A 98 -6.60 0.24 -27.54
C SER A 98 -7.56 0.78 -28.60
N ASN A 99 -8.73 0.16 -28.76
CA ASN A 99 -9.72 0.49 -29.77
C ASN A 99 -10.83 1.42 -29.23
N ILE A 100 -10.75 1.84 -27.97
CA ILE A 100 -11.72 2.76 -27.36
C ILE A 100 -11.59 4.16 -27.99
N ARG A 101 -12.72 4.71 -28.42
CA ARG A 101 -12.87 6.08 -28.94
C ARG A 101 -14.15 6.72 -28.38
N ASN A 102 -14.26 8.05 -28.47
CA ASN A 102 -15.47 8.80 -28.09
C ASN A 102 -15.97 8.50 -26.67
N GLU A 103 -15.04 8.38 -25.72
CA GLU A 103 -15.35 7.94 -24.37
C GLU A 103 -16.16 8.96 -23.54
N GLU A 104 -16.98 8.43 -22.65
CA GLU A 104 -17.62 9.13 -21.55
C GLU A 104 -17.26 8.38 -20.26
N LEU A 105 -16.88 9.10 -19.20
CA LEU A 105 -16.50 8.48 -17.93
C LEU A 105 -17.71 8.32 -17.01
N ASN A 106 -17.67 7.28 -16.17
CA ASN A 106 -18.58 7.14 -15.05
C ASN A 106 -18.25 8.17 -13.96
N ASP A 107 -19.27 8.60 -13.19
CA ASP A 107 -19.07 9.46 -12.02
C ASP A 107 -18.58 8.65 -10.80
N VAL A 108 -17.37 8.13 -10.92
CA VAL A 108 -16.71 7.36 -9.85
C VAL A 108 -16.43 8.26 -8.63
N ALA A 109 -16.19 9.55 -8.83
CA ALA A 109 -15.99 10.49 -7.73
C ALA A 109 -17.27 10.64 -6.90
N GLY A 110 -18.41 10.92 -7.54
CA GLY A 110 -19.71 10.97 -6.87
C GLY A 110 -20.09 9.65 -6.18
N LEU A 111 -19.72 8.50 -6.76
CA LEU A 111 -19.87 7.20 -6.09
C LEU A 111 -19.06 7.13 -4.79
N LEU A 112 -17.79 7.53 -4.81
CA LEU A 112 -16.91 7.47 -3.64
C LEU A 112 -17.34 8.44 -2.53
N GLU A 113 -17.99 9.55 -2.87
CA GLU A 113 -18.62 10.46 -1.90
C GLU A 113 -19.92 9.88 -1.33
N SER A 114 -20.72 9.22 -2.16
CA SER A 114 -21.97 8.56 -1.73
C SER A 114 -21.72 7.34 -0.82
N TYR A 115 -20.54 6.71 -0.96
CA TYR A 115 -20.13 5.53 -0.20
C TYR A 115 -18.79 5.78 0.53
N PRO A 116 -18.78 6.58 1.62
CA PRO A 116 -17.55 6.98 2.33
C PRO A 116 -16.85 5.82 3.06
N ASN A 117 -17.53 4.68 3.20
CA ASN A 117 -16.95 3.44 3.72
C ASN A 117 -15.91 2.82 2.76
N ILE A 118 -15.95 3.19 1.48
CA ILE A 118 -14.94 2.79 0.50
C ILE A 118 -13.64 3.54 0.82
N LYS A 119 -12.62 2.82 1.29
CA LYS A 119 -11.33 3.39 1.72
C LYS A 119 -10.20 3.19 0.72
N ALA A 120 -10.39 2.38 -0.33
CA ALA A 120 -9.38 2.18 -1.36
C ALA A 120 -9.98 1.78 -2.71
N VAL A 121 -9.25 2.10 -3.79
CA VAL A 121 -9.61 1.75 -5.17
C VAL A 121 -8.59 0.78 -5.77
N PHE A 122 -9.05 -0.29 -6.40
CA PHE A 122 -8.22 -1.26 -7.11
C PHE A 122 -8.54 -1.24 -8.59
N CYS A 123 -7.57 -0.90 -9.42
CA CYS A 123 -7.75 -0.79 -10.86
C CYS A 123 -7.36 -2.09 -11.56
N ASN A 124 -8.32 -2.78 -12.18
CA ASN A 124 -8.12 -4.01 -12.94
C ASN A 124 -7.48 -3.70 -14.31
N GLY A 125 -6.16 -3.55 -14.34
CA GLY A 125 -5.39 -3.23 -15.55
C GLY A 125 -4.86 -1.79 -15.61
N GLY A 126 -3.96 -1.54 -16.56
CA GLY A 126 -3.32 -0.23 -16.72
C GLY A 126 -4.26 0.86 -17.22
N GLU A 127 -5.27 0.50 -18.00
CA GLU A 127 -6.20 1.47 -18.56
C GLU A 127 -7.12 2.10 -17.51
N SER A 128 -7.71 1.28 -16.64
CA SER A 128 -8.52 1.79 -15.52
C SER A 128 -7.68 2.60 -14.54
N GLU A 129 -6.45 2.19 -14.24
CA GLU A 129 -5.52 2.97 -13.41
C GLU A 129 -5.25 4.34 -14.02
N ARG A 130 -4.88 4.37 -15.31
CA ARG A 130 -4.53 5.59 -16.02
C ARG A 130 -5.69 6.58 -16.00
N LYS A 131 -6.90 6.15 -16.36
CA LYS A 131 -8.08 7.02 -16.36
C LYS A 131 -8.47 7.45 -14.95
N PHE A 132 -8.46 6.55 -13.98
CA PHE A 132 -8.72 6.89 -12.58
C PHE A 132 -7.75 7.99 -12.09
N ARG A 133 -6.45 7.76 -12.22
CA ARG A 133 -5.41 8.69 -11.76
C ARG A 133 -5.46 10.05 -12.46
N THR A 134 -5.70 10.08 -13.77
CA THR A 134 -5.54 11.31 -14.57
C THR A 134 -6.82 12.13 -14.73
N ARG A 135 -8.00 11.53 -14.58
CA ARG A 135 -9.29 12.19 -14.90
C ARG A 135 -10.32 12.13 -13.78
N ILE A 136 -10.18 11.22 -12.82
CA ILE A 136 -11.19 10.98 -11.77
C ILE A 136 -10.66 11.39 -10.40
N LEU A 137 -9.44 10.99 -10.03
CA LEU A 137 -8.88 11.12 -8.69
C LEU A 137 -8.91 12.56 -8.16
N ASN A 138 -8.63 13.56 -9.01
CA ASN A 138 -8.64 14.98 -8.64
C ASN A 138 -10.04 15.52 -8.26
N ASN A 139 -11.11 14.80 -8.62
CA ASN A 139 -12.49 15.18 -8.30
C ASN A 139 -12.99 14.49 -7.02
N VAL A 140 -12.17 13.66 -6.37
CA VAL A 140 -12.51 13.03 -5.08
C VAL A 140 -12.10 13.99 -3.97
N ASN A 141 -13.02 14.35 -3.08
CA ASN A 141 -12.82 15.42 -2.09
C ASN A 141 -12.11 14.94 -0.81
N ARG A 142 -11.59 13.71 -0.82
CA ARG A 142 -10.88 13.09 0.29
C ARG A 142 -9.73 12.22 -0.21
N PRO A 143 -8.69 11.99 0.61
CA PRO A 143 -7.65 11.03 0.28
C PRO A 143 -8.24 9.66 -0.01
N ILE A 144 -8.01 9.16 -1.23
CA ILE A 144 -8.38 7.80 -1.64
C ILE A 144 -7.14 7.10 -2.22
N PRO A 145 -6.51 6.19 -1.46
CA PRO A 145 -5.42 5.41 -2.00
C PRO A 145 -5.93 4.48 -3.10
N TYR A 146 -5.09 4.23 -4.10
CA TYR A 146 -5.41 3.30 -5.17
C TYR A 146 -4.23 2.41 -5.54
N LYS A 147 -4.52 1.29 -6.19
CA LYS A 147 -3.51 0.35 -6.67
C LYS A 147 -3.92 -0.34 -7.96
N ARG A 148 -2.97 -0.46 -8.90
CA ARG A 148 -3.15 -1.30 -10.08
C ARG A 148 -3.01 -2.78 -9.74
N LEU A 149 -3.97 -3.55 -10.24
CA LEU A 149 -3.94 -4.99 -10.31
C LEU A 149 -3.59 -5.46 -11.73
N TYR A 150 -3.05 -6.67 -11.86
CA TYR A 150 -2.92 -7.33 -13.15
C TYR A 150 -4.30 -7.52 -13.77
N SER A 151 -4.40 -7.21 -15.06
CA SER A 151 -5.65 -7.39 -15.80
C SER A 151 -6.09 -8.85 -15.78
N THR A 152 -7.38 -9.06 -15.52
CA THR A 152 -8.05 -10.37 -15.55
C THR A 152 -8.48 -10.79 -16.95
N SER A 153 -8.36 -9.88 -17.93
CA SER A 153 -8.71 -10.14 -19.33
C SER A 153 -7.84 -11.26 -19.94
N PRO A 154 -8.39 -12.07 -20.85
CA PRO A 154 -7.61 -13.01 -21.66
C PRO A 154 -6.48 -12.33 -22.45
N ALA A 155 -6.60 -11.04 -22.76
CA ALA A 155 -5.54 -10.28 -23.45
C ALA A 155 -4.24 -10.18 -22.62
N ASN A 156 -4.31 -10.38 -21.31
CA ASN A 156 -3.17 -10.37 -20.40
C ASN A 156 -2.71 -11.80 -20.04
N ALA A 157 -2.80 -12.74 -20.98
CA ALA A 157 -2.46 -14.15 -20.78
C ALA A 157 -0.96 -14.41 -20.56
N SER A 158 -0.08 -13.45 -20.89
CA SER A 158 1.38 -13.56 -20.67
C SER A 158 1.77 -13.58 -19.19
N VAL A 159 0.92 -13.10 -18.30
CA VAL A 159 1.15 -13.13 -16.84
C VAL A 159 0.56 -14.42 -16.26
N PRO A 160 1.36 -15.29 -15.61
CA PRO A 160 0.86 -16.53 -15.00
C PRO A 160 -0.18 -16.29 -13.92
N PHE A 161 -1.10 -17.24 -13.73
CA PHE A 161 -2.17 -17.16 -12.73
C PHE A 161 -1.61 -16.89 -11.33
N GLN A 162 -0.56 -17.62 -10.91
CA GLN A 162 0.04 -17.46 -9.57
C GLN A 162 0.49 -16.02 -9.30
N LYS A 163 1.09 -15.36 -10.30
CA LYS A 163 1.53 -13.97 -10.19
C LYS A 163 0.36 -12.99 -10.13
N LYS A 164 -0.74 -13.29 -10.85
CA LYS A 164 -2.00 -12.55 -10.71
C LYS A 164 -2.59 -12.74 -9.32
N TYR A 165 -2.66 -13.97 -8.83
CA TYR A 165 -3.17 -14.30 -7.51
C TYR A 165 -2.42 -13.54 -6.40
N GLU A 166 -1.09 -13.58 -6.38
CA GLU A 166 -0.26 -12.84 -5.42
C GLU A 166 -0.51 -11.33 -5.47
N ASN A 167 -0.67 -10.78 -6.67
CA ASN A 167 -1.02 -9.37 -6.84
C ASN A 167 -2.45 -9.04 -6.38
N TRP A 168 -3.40 -9.96 -6.56
CA TRP A 168 -4.80 -9.81 -6.16
C TRP A 168 -5.03 -10.03 -4.67
N LEU A 169 -4.14 -10.73 -3.95
CA LEU A 169 -4.16 -10.84 -2.47
C LEU A 169 -4.25 -9.48 -1.77
N GLN A 170 -3.80 -8.43 -2.43
CA GLN A 170 -3.89 -7.06 -1.95
C GLN A 170 -5.33 -6.57 -1.73
N VAL A 171 -6.29 -7.09 -2.50
CA VAL A 171 -7.73 -6.81 -2.28
C VAL A 171 -8.15 -7.38 -0.93
N ARG A 172 -7.85 -8.66 -0.66
CA ARG A 172 -8.14 -9.30 0.63
C ARG A 172 -7.44 -8.58 1.77
N ASN A 173 -6.15 -8.28 1.64
CA ASN A 173 -5.38 -7.60 2.69
C ASN A 173 -6.04 -6.26 3.05
N ALA A 174 -6.51 -5.48 2.06
CA ALA A 174 -7.22 -4.23 2.32
C ALA A 174 -8.60 -4.45 3.00
N ILE A 175 -9.37 -5.46 2.57
CA ILE A 175 -10.61 -5.86 3.25
C ILE A 175 -10.34 -6.26 4.69
N GLU A 176 -9.22 -6.91 5.00
CA GLU A 176 -8.87 -7.30 6.36
C GLU A 176 -8.20 -6.18 7.19
N ASN A 177 -8.23 -4.93 6.71
CA ASN A 177 -7.55 -3.77 7.32
C ASN A 177 -6.02 -3.92 7.46
N ARG A 178 -5.41 -4.79 6.67
CA ARG A 178 -3.96 -4.97 6.59
C ARG A 178 -3.39 -4.00 5.56
N ILE A 179 -3.43 -2.72 5.89
CA ILE A 179 -3.01 -1.60 5.02
C ILE A 179 -1.79 -0.90 5.62
N LEU A 180 -0.83 -0.56 4.76
CA LEU A 180 0.28 0.33 5.08
C LEU A 180 0.40 1.43 4.02
N TYR A 181 0.87 2.60 4.45
CA TYR A 181 1.20 3.73 3.59
C TYR A 181 2.71 3.94 3.62
N LYS A 182 3.32 4.09 2.45
CA LYS A 182 4.78 4.18 2.32
C LYS A 182 5.21 5.53 1.78
N TYR A 183 6.10 6.19 2.51
CA TYR A 183 6.87 7.32 2.02
C TYR A 183 8.35 6.94 1.84
N VAL A 184 8.96 7.40 0.75
CA VAL A 184 10.36 7.12 0.38
C VAL A 184 11.02 8.44 0.07
N PHE A 185 12.16 8.70 0.69
CA PHE A 185 12.87 9.97 0.56
C PHE A 185 14.39 9.77 0.75
N ASP A 186 15.15 10.69 0.20
CA ASP A 186 16.61 10.69 0.27
C ASP A 186 17.11 11.41 1.53
N THR A 187 18.22 10.91 2.08
CA THR A 187 18.93 11.52 3.21
C THR A 187 20.44 11.42 3.00
N CYS A 188 21.23 12.07 3.85
CA CYS A 188 22.70 12.00 3.80
C CYS A 188 23.27 10.58 4.06
N ILE A 189 22.46 9.65 4.57
CA ILE A 189 22.86 8.24 4.77
C ILE A 189 22.36 7.31 3.66
N GLY A 190 21.54 7.81 2.73
CA GLY A 190 20.88 7.05 1.65
C GLY A 190 19.36 7.11 1.73
N ILE A 191 18.69 6.28 0.91
CA ILE A 191 17.23 6.21 0.83
C ILE A 191 16.62 5.60 2.10
N ILE A 192 15.73 6.34 2.75
CA ILE A 192 14.91 5.85 3.87
C ILE A 192 13.49 5.59 3.40
N ARG A 193 12.85 4.59 3.99
CA ARG A 193 11.41 4.31 3.79
C ARG A 193 10.69 4.32 5.12
N VAL A 194 9.57 5.01 5.19
CA VAL A 194 8.70 5.05 6.37
C VAL A 194 7.37 4.40 6.02
N TYR A 195 6.85 3.60 6.96
CA TYR A 195 5.55 2.95 6.85
C TYR A 195 4.62 3.40 7.98
N SER A 196 3.43 3.84 7.60
CA SER A 196 2.31 4.19 8.48
C SER A 196 1.18 3.19 8.32
N ASN A 197 0.38 2.96 9.36
CA ASN A 197 -0.90 2.23 9.25
C ASN A 197 -2.12 3.19 9.30
N GLY A 198 -1.91 4.49 9.10
CA GLY A 198 -2.92 5.54 9.24
C GLY A 198 -3.14 6.04 10.67
N SER A 199 -2.57 5.37 11.68
CA SER A 199 -2.68 5.77 13.10
C SER A 199 -1.34 5.93 13.82
N GLY A 200 -0.25 5.51 13.19
CA GLY A 200 1.10 5.61 13.71
C GLY A 200 2.11 5.01 12.74
N ILE A 201 3.36 5.43 12.90
CA ILE A 201 4.50 4.86 12.19
C ILE A 201 4.79 3.47 12.75
N THR A 202 4.76 2.47 11.87
CA THR A 202 4.99 1.07 12.21
C THR A 202 6.39 0.61 11.83
N ARG A 203 7.03 1.28 10.85
CA ARG A 203 8.37 0.90 10.39
C ARG A 203 9.18 2.06 9.81
N VAL A 204 10.49 2.04 10.04
CA VAL A 204 11.49 2.88 9.37
C VAL A 204 12.60 1.98 8.83
N VAL A 205 12.71 1.89 7.51
CA VAL A 205 13.69 1.06 6.81
C VAL A 205 14.86 1.95 6.40
N LEU A 206 16.00 1.69 7.01
CA LEU A 206 17.25 2.41 6.75
C LEU A 206 17.99 1.82 5.52
N PRO A 207 18.91 2.57 4.91
CA PRO A 207 19.70 2.12 3.77
C PRO A 207 20.42 0.80 4.04
N GLY A 208 20.32 -0.15 3.12
CA GLY A 208 20.93 -1.48 3.24
C GLY A 208 20.15 -2.48 4.13
N SER A 209 18.93 -2.15 4.54
CA SER A 209 18.05 -3.06 5.26
C SER A 209 17.02 -3.71 4.33
N ASP A 210 16.82 -5.01 4.51
CA ASP A 210 15.77 -5.80 3.84
C ASP A 210 14.51 -5.97 4.71
N ASP A 211 14.40 -5.23 5.81
CA ASP A 211 13.26 -5.30 6.73
C ASP A 211 12.02 -4.60 6.15
N MET A 212 11.45 -5.20 5.11
CA MET A 212 10.27 -4.70 4.39
C MET A 212 9.02 -5.44 4.86
N PRO A 213 7.84 -4.81 4.81
CA PRO A 213 6.58 -5.55 5.00
C PRO A 213 6.49 -6.70 4.00
N ASP A 214 6.04 -7.86 4.47
CA ASP A 214 5.78 -9.01 3.61
C ASP A 214 4.49 -8.82 2.78
N ASN A 215 4.12 -9.84 2.02
CA ASN A 215 2.91 -9.83 1.18
C ASN A 215 1.60 -9.94 1.99
N SER A 216 1.63 -9.90 3.32
CA SER A 216 0.44 -9.90 4.17
C SER A 216 -0.23 -8.54 4.27
N TYR A 217 0.37 -7.48 3.71
CA TYR A 217 -0.16 -6.12 3.68
C TYR A 217 -0.39 -5.59 2.26
N THR A 218 -1.36 -4.69 2.13
CA THR A 218 -1.46 -3.80 0.98
C THR A 218 -0.73 -2.51 1.27
N VAL A 219 0.32 -2.24 0.50
CA VAL A 219 1.11 -1.02 0.63
C VAL A 219 0.67 0.01 -0.43
N PHE A 220 0.12 1.14 0.01
CA PHE A 220 -0.18 2.30 -0.84
C PHE A 220 0.95 3.35 -0.80
N SER A 221 0.87 4.35 -1.68
CA SER A 221 1.68 5.57 -1.57
C SER A 221 1.34 6.35 -0.29
N LYS A 222 2.25 7.23 0.13
CA LYS A 222 2.20 7.99 1.39
C LYS A 222 0.81 8.50 1.79
N ASP A 223 0.52 8.40 3.08
CA ASP A 223 -0.49 9.20 3.78
C ASP A 223 0.20 10.43 4.41
N GLU A 224 -0.59 11.33 4.98
CA GLU A 224 -0.10 12.52 5.67
C GLU A 224 0.90 12.16 6.79
N LEU A 225 0.63 11.07 7.51
CA LEU A 225 1.47 10.67 8.65
C LEU A 225 2.83 10.12 8.23
N ALA A 226 2.91 9.30 7.18
CA ALA A 226 4.19 8.83 6.64
C ALA A 226 5.00 9.98 6.03
N GLU A 227 4.34 10.97 5.44
CA GLU A 227 4.97 12.19 4.95
C GLU A 227 5.55 13.03 6.09
N GLU A 228 4.74 13.36 7.11
CA GLU A 228 5.19 14.11 8.29
C GLU A 228 6.38 13.43 8.97
N ALA A 229 6.35 12.09 9.12
CA ALA A 229 7.46 11.35 9.68
C ALA A 229 8.74 11.45 8.82
N GLY A 230 8.60 11.47 7.49
CA GLY A 230 9.72 11.66 6.59
C GLY A 230 10.32 13.06 6.71
N GLU A 231 9.48 14.10 6.73
CA GLU A 231 9.90 15.49 6.94
C GLU A 231 10.66 15.65 8.27
N GLN A 232 10.12 15.10 9.36
CA GLN A 232 10.79 15.14 10.66
C GLN A 232 12.14 14.39 10.67
N ILE A 233 12.26 13.28 9.93
CA ILE A 233 13.54 12.57 9.80
C ILE A 233 14.54 13.41 8.98
N ILE A 234 14.08 14.10 7.94
CA ILE A 234 14.93 15.03 7.17
C ILE A 234 15.43 16.18 8.06
N GLU A 235 14.55 16.79 8.86
CA GLU A 235 14.90 17.80 9.86
C GLU A 235 15.89 17.28 10.93
N TYR A 236 15.79 16.00 11.29
CA TYR A 236 16.73 15.36 12.20
C TYR A 236 18.14 15.29 11.59
N PHE A 237 18.24 14.96 10.30
CA PHE A 237 19.53 14.91 9.60
C PHE A 237 20.13 16.29 9.34
N SER A 238 19.32 17.35 9.31
CA SER A 238 19.81 18.75 9.24
C SER A 238 20.10 19.36 10.61
N GLY A 239 19.80 18.66 11.70
CA GLY A 239 20.03 19.14 13.08
C GLY A 239 18.94 20.08 13.61
N THR A 240 17.92 20.42 12.81
CA THR A 240 16.81 21.29 13.26
C THR A 240 15.80 20.54 14.13
N ARG A 241 15.72 19.22 14.03
CA ARG A 241 14.89 18.37 14.90
C ARG A 241 15.69 17.56 15.90
N LYS A 242 15.36 17.75 17.18
CA LYS A 242 15.91 16.97 18.31
C LYS A 242 14.88 16.02 18.96
N ARG A 243 13.58 16.22 18.69
CA ARG A 243 12.46 15.42 19.21
C ARG A 243 11.40 15.16 18.14
N PHE A 244 10.90 13.94 18.07
CA PHE A 244 9.84 13.55 17.14
C PHE A 244 8.45 13.69 17.79
N SER A 245 7.47 14.19 17.04
CA SER A 245 6.07 14.29 17.48
C SER A 245 5.16 13.23 16.86
N VAL A 246 5.59 12.60 15.76
CA VAL A 246 4.77 11.58 15.09
C VAL A 246 4.46 10.40 16.01
N PRO A 247 3.19 9.93 16.04
CA PRO A 247 2.83 8.72 16.78
C PRO A 247 3.53 7.50 16.19
N VAL A 248 3.98 6.61 17.08
CA VAL A 248 4.67 5.37 16.71
C VAL A 248 3.87 4.19 17.28
N LYS A 249 3.59 3.20 16.44
CA LYS A 249 2.86 1.98 16.83
C LYS A 249 3.77 0.77 16.63
N ILE A 250 4.34 0.30 17.75
CA ILE A 250 5.24 -0.86 17.76
C ILE A 250 4.52 -2.06 18.34
N GLU A 251 4.50 -3.14 17.58
CA GLU A 251 4.08 -4.46 18.07
C GLU A 251 5.26 -5.17 18.76
N GLY A 252 4.94 -5.98 19.77
CA GLY A 252 5.94 -6.71 20.53
C GLY A 252 5.42 -7.16 21.88
N THR A 253 6.25 -7.89 22.61
CA THR A 253 6.00 -8.27 24.00
C THR A 253 5.95 -7.03 24.91
N GLU A 254 5.30 -7.13 26.06
CA GLU A 254 5.27 -6.05 27.06
C GLU A 254 6.69 -5.61 27.49
N PHE A 255 7.63 -6.54 27.52
CA PHE A 255 9.04 -6.21 27.76
C PHE A 255 9.65 -5.36 26.64
N GLU A 256 9.45 -5.75 25.38
CA GLU A 256 9.96 -4.98 24.22
C GLU A 256 9.34 -3.59 24.17
N LYS A 257 8.01 -3.48 24.34
CA LYS A 257 7.32 -2.18 24.40
C LYS A 257 7.88 -1.28 25.50
N LYS A 258 8.11 -1.82 26.72
CA LYS A 258 8.72 -1.07 27.82
C LYS A 258 10.12 -0.56 27.45
N ILE A 259 10.94 -1.39 26.80
CA ILE A 259 12.27 -0.97 26.33
C ILE A 259 12.14 0.16 25.31
N PHE A 260 11.24 0.05 24.34
CA PHE A 260 11.04 1.10 23.33
C PHE A 260 10.55 2.42 23.94
N THR A 261 9.66 2.38 24.94
CA THR A 261 9.25 3.57 25.69
C THR A 261 10.45 4.24 26.36
N ILE A 262 11.31 3.47 27.05
CA ILE A 262 12.51 4.03 27.70
C ILE A 262 13.48 4.61 26.67
N LEU A 263 13.66 3.96 25.52
CA LEU A 263 14.53 4.47 24.45
C LEU A 263 14.09 5.85 23.97
N LYS A 264 12.79 6.11 23.85
CA LYS A 264 12.26 7.41 23.39
C LYS A 264 12.60 8.56 24.35
N GLU A 265 12.82 8.26 25.63
CA GLU A 265 13.17 9.25 26.65
C GLU A 265 14.67 9.56 26.71
N ILE A 266 15.53 8.79 26.03
CA ILE A 266 16.97 9.08 25.98
C ILE A 266 17.18 10.36 25.17
N PRO A 267 17.75 11.45 25.75
CA PRO A 267 17.90 12.71 25.04
C PRO A 267 18.82 12.64 23.81
N TYR A 268 18.57 13.51 22.84
CA TYR A 268 19.44 13.74 21.69
C TYR A 268 20.87 14.09 22.15
N GLY A 269 21.88 13.51 21.50
CA GLY A 269 23.30 13.75 21.80
C GLY A 269 23.83 12.95 23.00
N THR A 270 22.97 12.19 23.69
CA THR A 270 23.37 11.38 24.86
C THR A 270 23.34 9.89 24.54
N THR A 271 24.01 9.10 25.38
CA THR A 271 24.03 7.63 25.24
C THR A 271 23.80 6.95 26.57
N VAL A 272 23.30 5.72 26.53
CA VAL A 272 23.11 4.85 27.69
C VAL A 272 23.75 3.49 27.45
N SER A 273 24.26 2.84 28.51
CA SER A 273 24.76 1.47 28.37
C SER A 273 23.61 0.46 28.36
N TYR A 274 23.80 -0.70 27.73
CA TYR A 274 22.84 -1.82 27.81
C TYR A 274 22.50 -2.22 29.25
N GLY A 275 23.48 -2.15 30.16
CA GLY A 275 23.27 -2.44 31.58
C GLY A 275 22.38 -1.40 32.26
N LYS A 276 22.62 -0.10 32.00
CA LYS A 276 21.80 0.98 32.54
C LYS A 276 20.38 0.96 31.96
N LEU A 277 20.23 0.66 30.68
CA LEU A 277 18.91 0.46 30.07
C LEU A 277 18.15 -0.71 30.71
N ALA A 278 18.84 -1.79 31.09
CA ALA A 278 18.24 -2.90 31.82
C ALA A 278 17.79 -2.51 33.24
N GLU A 279 18.59 -1.70 33.94
CA GLU A 279 18.23 -1.12 35.24
C GLU A 279 17.00 -0.22 35.14
N MET A 280 16.96 0.70 34.16
CA MET A 280 15.79 1.56 33.88
C MET A 280 14.53 0.75 33.56
N ALA A 281 14.69 -0.42 32.95
CA ALA A 281 13.60 -1.34 32.68
C ALA A 281 13.15 -2.16 33.90
N GLY A 282 13.82 -2.03 35.06
CA GLY A 282 13.57 -2.81 36.27
C GLY A 282 14.07 -4.25 36.18
N ARG A 283 15.07 -4.52 35.33
CA ARG A 283 15.66 -5.86 35.12
C ARG A 283 17.18 -5.82 35.24
N ASN A 284 17.67 -5.64 36.46
CA ASN A 284 19.11 -5.65 36.76
C ASN A 284 19.78 -6.93 36.24
N GLY A 285 20.96 -6.80 35.62
CA GLY A 285 21.70 -7.92 35.02
C GLY A 285 21.17 -8.42 33.67
N ALA A 286 20.06 -7.89 33.15
CA ALA A 286 19.43 -8.39 31.91
C ALA A 286 19.94 -7.74 30.61
N ALA A 287 21.17 -7.23 30.58
CA ALA A 287 21.74 -6.49 29.44
C ALA A 287 21.63 -7.24 28.10
N ARG A 288 21.84 -8.57 28.10
CA ARG A 288 21.70 -9.39 26.88
C ARG A 288 20.25 -9.46 26.39
N ALA A 289 19.27 -9.58 27.30
CA ALA A 289 17.86 -9.61 26.94
C ALA A 289 17.40 -8.25 26.38
N VAL A 290 17.86 -7.16 26.98
CA VAL A 290 17.66 -5.81 26.46
C VAL A 290 18.27 -5.67 25.06
N GLY A 291 19.52 -6.10 24.85
CA GLY A 291 20.16 -6.03 23.53
C GLY A 291 19.38 -6.77 22.44
N ARG A 292 18.76 -7.91 22.77
CA ARG A 292 17.86 -8.63 21.85
C ARG A 292 16.59 -7.84 21.55
N ALA A 293 15.99 -7.19 22.55
CA ALA A 293 14.82 -6.33 22.34
C ALA A 293 15.15 -5.10 21.50
N VAL A 294 16.26 -4.40 21.80
CA VAL A 294 16.75 -3.22 21.05
C VAL A 294 16.98 -3.55 19.56
N ARG A 295 17.51 -4.75 19.25
CA ARG A 295 17.72 -5.21 17.86
C ARG A 295 16.41 -5.32 17.08
N LYS A 296 15.28 -5.57 17.74
CA LYS A 296 13.96 -5.73 17.12
C LYS A 296 13.21 -4.43 16.89
N ASN A 297 13.82 -3.27 17.17
CA ASN A 297 13.18 -1.98 16.96
C ASN A 297 12.82 -1.80 15.46
N PRO A 298 11.52 -1.77 15.10
CA PRO A 298 11.12 -1.63 13.70
C PRO A 298 11.19 -0.17 13.21
N VAL A 299 11.39 0.79 14.11
CA VAL A 299 11.31 2.23 13.86
C VAL A 299 12.56 2.94 14.37
N PRO A 300 13.77 2.57 13.88
CA PRO A 300 15.00 3.28 14.21
C PRO A 300 14.89 4.77 13.89
N ILE A 301 15.78 5.58 14.51
CA ILE A 301 15.74 7.06 14.51
C ILE A 301 14.58 7.60 15.37
N LEU A 302 13.34 7.27 15.05
CA LEU A 302 12.16 7.69 15.84
C LEU A 302 12.18 7.08 17.26
N VAL A 303 12.55 5.80 17.34
CA VAL A 303 12.98 5.16 18.58
C VAL A 303 14.50 5.00 18.51
N PRO A 304 15.28 5.75 19.31
CA PRO A 304 16.70 5.96 19.07
C PRO A 304 17.56 4.81 19.63
N CYS A 305 17.41 3.60 19.07
CA CYS A 305 18.20 2.43 19.47
C CYS A 305 19.72 2.59 19.22
N HIS A 306 20.14 3.53 18.35
CA HIS A 306 21.55 3.86 18.13
C HIS A 306 22.23 4.50 19.33
N ARG A 307 21.46 5.08 20.28
CA ARG A 307 21.98 5.69 21.52
C ARG A 307 22.37 4.66 22.59
N VAL A 308 22.16 3.36 22.34
CA VAL A 308 22.55 2.29 23.27
C VAL A 308 23.93 1.72 22.92
N VAL A 309 24.86 1.80 23.88
CA VAL A 309 26.27 1.44 23.69
C VAL A 309 26.76 0.43 24.74
N ALA A 310 27.96 -0.11 24.56
CA ALA A 310 28.63 -0.90 25.60
C ALA A 310 28.90 -0.06 26.85
N SER A 311 29.18 -0.69 28.00
CA SER A 311 29.66 0.02 29.21
C SER A 311 30.95 0.80 28.97
N SER A 312 31.77 0.39 28.00
CA SER A 312 32.97 1.10 27.56
C SER A 312 32.69 2.31 26.66
N GLY A 313 31.44 2.61 26.35
CA GLY A 313 31.03 3.67 25.40
C GLY A 313 31.19 3.29 23.92
N LYS A 314 31.71 2.09 23.61
CA LYS A 314 31.90 1.62 22.23
C LYS A 314 30.60 1.09 21.63
N THR A 315 30.40 1.34 20.33
CA THR A 315 29.34 0.70 19.53
C THR A 315 29.63 -0.78 19.31
N ILE A 316 28.63 -1.63 19.44
CA ILE A 316 28.76 -3.09 19.25
C ILE A 316 28.21 -3.50 17.87
N GLY A 317 27.02 -3.00 17.53
CA GLY A 317 26.32 -3.33 16.30
C GLY A 317 24.95 -2.65 16.26
N PHE A 318 24.41 -2.53 15.05
CA PHE A 318 23.17 -1.81 14.78
C PHE A 318 22.41 -2.47 13.64
N MET A 319 21.07 -2.50 13.75
CA MET A 319 20.19 -3.21 12.82
C MET A 319 20.58 -4.69 12.61
N GLY A 320 21.10 -5.31 13.66
CA GLY A 320 21.54 -6.70 13.62
C GLY A 320 22.87 -6.98 12.93
N VAL A 321 23.59 -5.95 12.49
CA VAL A 321 24.93 -6.06 11.91
C VAL A 321 25.97 -5.62 12.94
N ARG A 322 26.91 -6.51 13.28
CA ARG A 322 28.04 -6.18 14.18
C ARG A 322 28.96 -5.19 13.49
N GLY A 323 29.41 -4.15 14.20
CA GLY A 323 30.30 -3.13 13.64
C GLY A 323 29.66 -2.24 12.56
N ASN A 324 28.32 -2.21 12.47
CA ASN A 324 27.62 -1.37 11.50
C ASN A 324 28.03 0.11 11.67
N PRO A 325 28.61 0.75 10.63
CA PRO A 325 29.12 2.11 10.73
C PRO A 325 28.02 3.15 10.92
N LEU A 326 26.76 2.81 10.60
CA LEU A 326 25.64 3.73 10.69
C LEU A 326 25.38 4.18 12.12
N GLN A 327 25.61 3.32 13.13
CA GLN A 327 25.45 3.71 14.53
C GLN A 327 26.38 4.88 14.89
N ASN A 328 27.66 4.77 14.52
CA ASN A 328 28.65 5.82 14.78
C ASN A 328 28.34 7.09 14.00
N LYS A 329 27.90 6.98 12.74
CA LYS A 329 27.48 8.14 11.94
C LYS A 329 26.33 8.89 12.61
N LEU A 330 25.31 8.20 13.10
CA LEU A 330 24.18 8.81 13.80
C LEU A 330 24.64 9.47 15.12
N LEU A 331 25.48 8.80 15.91
CA LEU A 331 26.02 9.37 17.15
C LEU A 331 26.89 10.61 16.90
N GLN A 332 27.70 10.61 15.84
CA GLN A 332 28.52 11.77 15.44
C GLN A 332 27.66 12.93 14.94
N LEU A 333 26.63 12.65 14.14
CA LEU A 333 25.63 13.63 13.73
C LEU A 333 25.03 14.31 14.96
N GLU A 334 24.54 13.53 15.92
CA GLU A 334 23.92 14.10 17.12
C GLU A 334 24.90 14.93 17.95
N LYS A 335 26.15 14.49 18.10
CA LYS A 335 27.18 15.28 18.81
C LYS A 335 27.56 16.56 18.09
N GLY A 336 27.46 16.62 16.76
CA GLY A 336 27.77 17.81 15.97
C GLY A 336 26.74 18.93 16.14
N TYR A 337 25.52 18.60 16.57
CA TYR A 337 24.40 19.55 16.77
C TYR A 337 23.92 19.63 18.23
N ALA A 338 24.56 18.89 19.15
CA ALA A 338 24.33 18.93 20.59
C ALA A 338 24.98 20.17 21.18
#